data_AF-A0A2V7V2F2-F1
#
_entry.id   AF-A0A2V7V2F2-F1
#
_cell.length_a   1.000
_cell.length_b   1.000
_cell.length_c   1.000
_cell.angle_alpha   90.00
_cell.angle_beta   90.00
_cell.angle_gamma   90.00
#
_symmetry.space_group_name_H-M   'P 1'
#
loop_
_entity.id
_entity.type
_entity.pdbx_description
1 polymer ?
#
loop_
_entity_poly.entity_id
_entity_poly.type
_entity_poly.pdbx_seq_one_letter_code
_entity_poly.pdbx_strand_id
1 'polypeptide(L)'
;MLYALVQGWRLLRRSFGLAVLLLVVNLGLALLLAVPLAGVLRRDLHQMQASQNMMYGFDYPWWSQWSDAQSGWTTSFGPEIFGVGFVFRNLDLLLKGALPVNLFGARGDAGPPLDPVILGVGLIYLLVQTYLAGGILSTLRGVQGSWTVRGLLHGSGFYFGRLLRVALVALFGAWLVFRVDAPLA
;
A
#
# COMPACT_ATOMS: atom_id res chain seq x y z
N MET A 1 -24.34 16.49 -5.72
CA MET A 1 -22.94 16.05 -5.54
C MET A 1 -22.04 17.13 -4.93
N LEU A 2 -21.97 18.35 -5.50
CA LEU A 2 -21.15 19.45 -4.96
C LEU A 2 -21.42 19.80 -3.48
N TYR A 3 -22.68 19.81 -3.06
CA TYR A 3 -23.05 20.08 -1.66
C TYR A 3 -22.50 19.03 -0.68
N ALA A 4 -22.55 17.75 -1.05
CA ALA A 4 -22.01 16.66 -0.25
C ALA A 4 -20.47 16.73 -0.15
N LEU A 5 -19.80 17.12 -1.24
CA LEU A 5 -18.36 17.38 -1.25
C LEU A 5 -17.97 18.54 -0.31
N VAL A 6 -18.70 19.65 -0.37
CA VAL A 6 -18.45 20.82 0.50
C VAL A 6 -18.70 20.49 1.96
N GLN A 7 -19.76 19.72 2.27
CA GLN A 7 -20.02 19.25 3.63
C GLN A 7 -18.94 18.28 4.12
N GLY A 8 -18.54 17.31 3.30
CA GLY A 8 -17.44 16.39 3.61
C GLY A 8 -16.13 17.13 3.89
N TRP A 9 -15.80 18.13 3.07
CA TRP A 9 -14.62 18.97 3.27
C TRP A 9 -14.67 19.78 4.57
N ARG A 10 -15.83 20.31 4.93
CA ARG A 10 -16.03 21.06 6.18
C ARG A 10 -15.90 20.15 7.42
N LEU A 11 -16.40 18.92 7.34
CA LEU A 11 -16.24 17.91 8.38
C LEU A 11 -14.78 17.47 8.53
N LEU A 12 -14.07 17.28 7.42
CA LEU A 12 -12.64 16.93 7.41
C LEU A 12 -11.78 18.04 8.03
N ARG A 13 -12.00 19.30 7.63
CA ARG A 13 -11.28 20.45 8.21
C ARG A 13 -11.47 20.57 9.73
N ARG A 14 -12.66 20.25 10.24
CA ARG A 14 -12.94 20.24 11.69
C ARG A 14 -12.30 19.05 12.41
N SER A 15 -11.99 17.97 11.69
CA SER A 15 -11.33 16.77 12.20
C SER A 15 -9.88 16.67 11.70
N PHE A 16 -9.18 17.79 11.55
CA PHE A 16 -7.80 17.80 11.07
C PHE A 16 -6.87 16.91 11.92
N GLY A 17 -7.12 16.79 13.23
CA GLY A 17 -6.39 15.87 14.11
C GLY A 17 -6.53 14.39 13.70
N LEU A 18 -7.67 13.98 13.16
CA LEU A 18 -7.86 12.65 12.58
C LEU A 18 -6.97 12.47 11.34
N ALA A 19 -6.91 13.47 10.45
CA ALA A 19 -6.06 13.41 9.27
C ALA A 19 -4.57 13.31 9.64
N VAL A 20 -4.13 14.09 10.64
CA VAL A 20 -2.76 14.02 11.18
C VAL A 20 -2.49 12.64 11.79
N LEU A 21 -3.40 12.09 12.59
CA LEU A 21 -3.23 10.75 13.15
C LEU A 21 -3.12 9.69 12.05
N LEU A 22 -3.98 9.74 11.03
CA LEU A 22 -3.90 8.81 9.90
C LEU A 22 -2.57 8.95 9.16
N LEU A 23 -2.08 10.18 8.97
CA LEU A 23 -0.77 10.42 8.36
C LEU A 23 0.34 9.80 9.21
N VAL A 24 0.32 10.00 10.53
CA VAL A 24 1.31 9.41 11.46
C VAL A 24 1.26 7.89 11.43
N VAL A 25 0.09 7.27 11.41
CA VAL A 25 -0.03 5.81 11.33
C VAL A 25 0.48 5.30 9.98
N ASN A 26 0.12 5.94 8.87
CA ASN A 26 0.62 5.56 7.55
C ASN A 26 2.14 5.72 7.46
N LEU A 27 2.69 6.80 7.99
CA LEU A 27 4.13 7.03 8.05
C LEU A 27 4.81 5.96 8.92
N GLY A 28 4.23 5.64 10.08
CA GLY A 28 4.71 4.57 10.96
C GLY A 28 4.76 3.21 10.28
N LEU A 29 3.70 2.85 9.54
CA LEU A 29 3.67 1.61 8.76
C LEU A 29 4.67 1.64 7.60
N ALA A 30 4.83 2.78 6.91
CA ALA A 30 5.82 2.93 5.85
C ALA A 30 7.26 2.78 6.39
N LEU A 31 7.53 3.29 7.59
CA LEU A 31 8.83 3.15 8.25
C LEU A 31 9.21 1.70 8.54
N LEU A 32 8.24 0.80 8.73
CA LEU A 32 8.52 -0.63 8.93
C LEU A 32 9.31 -1.25 7.77
N LEU A 33 9.08 -0.78 6.54
CA LEU A 33 9.84 -1.20 5.35
C LEU A 33 10.96 -0.22 5.02
N ALA A 34 10.72 1.09 5.16
CA ALA A 34 11.69 2.10 4.76
C ALA A 34 12.98 2.06 5.60
N VAL A 35 12.90 1.81 6.90
CA VAL A 35 14.07 1.74 7.79
C VAL A 35 14.99 0.57 7.45
N PRO A 36 14.52 -0.70 7.38
CA PRO A 36 15.40 -1.80 7.00
C PRO A 36 15.92 -1.63 5.57
N LEU A 37 15.11 -1.09 4.64
CA LEU A 37 15.53 -0.83 3.27
C LEU A 37 16.65 0.21 3.23
N ALA A 38 16.53 1.31 3.96
CA ALA A 38 17.58 2.30 4.10
C ALA A 38 18.87 1.68 4.68
N GLY A 39 18.76 0.74 5.62
CA GLY A 39 19.90 0.01 6.15
C GLY A 39 20.58 -0.92 5.15
N VAL A 40 19.82 -1.54 4.22
CA VAL A 40 20.37 -2.33 3.11
C VAL A 40 21.05 -1.41 2.09
N LEU A 41 20.36 -0.37 1.65
CA LEU A 41 20.88 0.59 0.68
C LEU A 41 22.15 1.28 1.17
N ARG A 42 22.18 1.70 2.43
CA ARG A 42 23.36 2.36 3.02
C ARG A 42 24.57 1.44 3.01
N ARG A 43 24.40 0.14 3.32
CA ARG A 43 25.51 -0.84 3.30
C ARG A 43 26.10 -1.01 1.91
N ASP A 44 25.25 -0.98 0.89
CA ASP A 44 25.68 -1.14 -0.51
C ASP A 44 26.32 0.14 -1.07
N LEU A 45 25.71 1.30 -0.78
CA LEU A 45 26.22 2.63 -1.16
C LEU A 45 27.59 2.98 -0.55
N HIS A 46 28.02 2.27 0.51
CA HIS A 46 29.32 2.45 1.12
C HIS A 46 30.50 1.95 0.26
N GLN A 47 30.26 1.22 -0.85
CA GLN A 47 31.27 0.97 -1.88
C GLN A 47 31.41 2.18 -2.85
N MET A 48 31.76 3.30 -2.24
CA MET A 48 32.37 4.59 -2.65
C MET A 48 32.23 5.26 -4.03
N GLN A 49 31.52 4.74 -5.04
CA GLN A 49 31.34 5.49 -6.31
C GLN A 49 29.89 5.89 -6.57
N ALA A 50 28.92 5.02 -6.25
CA ALA A 50 27.50 5.31 -6.41
C ALA A 50 27.03 6.50 -5.55
N SER A 51 27.56 6.65 -4.31
CA SER A 51 27.19 7.76 -3.44
C SER A 51 27.63 9.12 -3.98
N GLN A 52 28.78 9.18 -4.67
CA GLN A 52 29.27 10.39 -5.30
C GLN A 52 28.47 10.71 -6.56
N ASN A 53 28.16 9.70 -7.38
CA ASN A 53 27.32 9.87 -8.57
C ASN A 53 25.92 10.38 -8.21
N MET A 54 25.34 9.85 -7.12
CA MET A 54 24.03 10.26 -6.59
C MET A 54 23.94 11.73 -6.16
N MET A 55 25.06 12.41 -5.91
CA MET A 55 25.07 13.86 -5.64
C MET A 55 24.75 14.70 -6.87
N TYR A 56 25.06 14.19 -8.07
CA TYR A 56 24.91 14.90 -9.34
C TYR A 56 23.71 14.41 -10.17
N GLY A 57 23.13 13.27 -9.81
CA GLY A 57 21.96 12.70 -10.47
C GLY A 57 21.72 11.27 -10.02
N PHE A 58 20.53 10.72 -10.29
CA PHE A 58 20.24 9.34 -9.92
C PHE A 58 21.11 8.34 -10.72
N ASP A 59 21.88 7.49 -10.02
CA ASP A 59 22.74 6.48 -10.64
C ASP A 59 21.92 5.23 -11.01
N TYR A 60 21.33 5.25 -12.21
CA TYR A 60 20.53 4.14 -12.73
C TYR A 60 21.33 2.83 -12.91
N PRO A 61 22.57 2.85 -13.45
CA PRO A 61 23.41 1.65 -13.52
C PRO A 61 23.63 0.97 -12.17
N TRP A 62 23.96 1.73 -11.12
CA TRP A 62 24.09 1.19 -9.77
C TRP A 62 22.77 0.60 -9.29
N TRP A 63 21.65 1.31 -9.45
CA TRP A 63 20.35 0.83 -8.98
C TRP A 63 19.91 -0.47 -9.66
N SER A 64 20.17 -0.62 -10.97
CA SER A 64 19.92 -1.88 -11.69
C SER A 64 20.77 -3.02 -11.13
N GLN A 65 22.08 -2.80 -10.98
CA GLN A 65 22.99 -3.83 -10.44
C GLN A 65 22.64 -4.21 -9.00
N TRP A 66 22.31 -3.23 -8.17
CA TRP A 66 21.86 -3.43 -6.80
C TRP A 66 20.60 -4.31 -6.77
N SER A 67 19.59 -3.96 -7.56
CA SER A 67 18.32 -4.69 -7.69
C SER A 67 18.53 -6.12 -8.18
N ASP A 68 19.38 -6.33 -9.19
CA ASP A 68 19.69 -7.64 -9.76
C ASP A 68 20.44 -8.54 -8.77
N ALA A 69 21.24 -7.95 -7.87
CA ALA A 69 22.00 -8.66 -6.85
C ALA A 69 21.20 -8.95 -5.56
N GLN A 70 19.99 -8.41 -5.42
CA GLN A 70 19.18 -8.61 -4.23
C GLN A 70 18.57 -10.02 -4.14
N SER A 71 18.36 -10.49 -2.91
CA SER A 71 17.66 -11.74 -2.62
C SER A 71 16.68 -11.56 -1.45
N GLY A 72 15.64 -12.39 -1.40
CA GLY A 72 14.56 -12.27 -0.40
C GLY A 72 13.70 -11.03 -0.63
N TRP A 73 13.34 -10.33 0.45
CA TRP A 73 12.35 -9.26 0.43
C TRP A 73 12.76 -7.99 -0.31
N THR A 74 14.05 -7.79 -0.57
CA THR A 74 14.52 -6.62 -1.31
C THR A 74 14.33 -6.76 -2.83
N THR A 75 14.08 -7.98 -3.34
CA THR A 75 13.83 -8.24 -4.78
C THR A 75 12.58 -7.55 -5.33
N SER A 76 11.61 -7.24 -4.49
CA SER A 76 10.40 -6.53 -4.92
C SER A 76 10.63 -5.01 -5.03
N PHE A 77 11.84 -4.54 -4.72
CA PHE A 77 12.25 -3.15 -4.88
C PHE A 77 13.19 -3.03 -6.09
N GLY A 78 12.65 -2.77 -7.28
CA GLY A 78 13.44 -2.66 -8.52
C GLY A 78 13.40 -1.27 -9.20
N PRO A 79 14.19 -1.06 -10.28
CA PRO A 79 14.20 0.14 -11.15
C PRO A 79 12.83 0.58 -11.61
N GLU A 80 11.97 -0.40 -11.74
CA GLU A 80 10.61 -0.29 -12.21
C GLU A 80 9.71 0.50 -11.26
N ILE A 81 10.13 0.79 -10.02
CA ILE A 81 9.37 1.63 -9.07
C ILE A 81 9.37 3.11 -9.49
N PHE A 82 10.33 3.54 -10.31
CA PHE A 82 10.46 4.94 -10.73
C PHE A 82 10.15 5.13 -12.23
N GLY A 83 9.33 6.13 -12.55
CA GLY A 83 9.01 6.55 -13.92
C GLY A 83 7.68 5.99 -14.48
N VAL A 84 7.38 6.31 -15.75
CA VAL A 84 6.11 5.93 -16.42
C VAL A 84 6.02 4.41 -16.64
N GLY A 85 7.17 3.72 -16.75
CA GLY A 85 7.25 2.27 -16.86
C GLY A 85 6.64 1.52 -15.68
N PHE A 86 6.70 2.09 -14.47
CA PHE A 86 6.02 1.57 -13.28
C PHE A 86 4.52 1.44 -13.52
N VAL A 87 3.89 2.52 -13.99
CA VAL A 87 2.44 2.62 -14.14
C VAL A 87 1.98 1.62 -15.20
N PHE A 88 2.67 1.55 -16.34
CA PHE A 88 2.32 0.59 -17.39
C PHE A 88 2.52 -0.86 -16.96
N ARG A 89 3.60 -1.19 -16.23
CA ARG A 89 3.80 -2.54 -15.71
C ARG A 89 2.73 -2.91 -14.68
N ASN A 90 2.38 -2.02 -13.75
CA ASN A 90 1.34 -2.30 -12.76
C ASN A 90 -0.05 -2.41 -13.41
N LEU A 91 -0.34 -1.59 -14.43
CA LEU A 91 -1.56 -1.73 -15.23
C LEU A 91 -1.57 -3.03 -16.00
N ASP A 92 -0.46 -3.43 -16.62
CA ASP A 92 -0.33 -4.70 -17.34
C ASP A 92 -0.51 -5.90 -16.38
N LEU A 93 0.12 -5.88 -15.21
CA LEU A 93 -0.06 -6.90 -14.17
C LEU A 93 -1.50 -6.94 -13.65
N LEU A 94 -2.15 -5.79 -13.50
CA LEU A 94 -3.56 -5.69 -13.10
C LEU A 94 -4.48 -6.26 -14.19
N LEU A 95 -4.27 -5.87 -15.45
CA LEU A 95 -5.06 -6.31 -16.59
C LEU A 95 -4.93 -7.82 -16.81
N LYS A 96 -3.74 -8.37 -16.63
CA LYS A 96 -3.47 -9.82 -16.73
C LYS A 96 -3.96 -10.62 -15.53
N GLY A 97 -4.44 -9.97 -14.47
CA GLY A 97 -4.70 -10.63 -13.18
C GLY A 97 -3.43 -11.23 -12.55
N ALA A 98 -2.25 -10.98 -13.13
CA ALA A 98 -0.93 -11.39 -12.67
C ALA A 98 -0.45 -10.51 -11.51
N LEU A 99 -1.40 -10.06 -10.69
CA LEU A 99 -1.10 -9.40 -9.44
C LEU A 99 -0.23 -10.32 -8.59
N PRO A 100 0.68 -9.75 -7.79
CA PRO A 100 1.72 -10.52 -7.16
C PRO A 100 1.14 -11.63 -6.26
N VAL A 101 1.79 -12.80 -6.20
CA VAL A 101 1.28 -14.08 -5.62
C VAL A 101 0.31 -14.86 -6.51
N ASN A 102 0.00 -14.36 -7.71
CA ASN A 102 -0.99 -14.99 -8.58
C ASN A 102 -2.35 -15.18 -7.85
N LEU A 103 -2.67 -14.27 -6.92
CA LEU A 103 -3.90 -14.32 -6.12
C LEU A 103 -5.15 -14.37 -7.02
N PHE A 104 -5.04 -13.84 -8.23
CA PHE A 104 -6.15 -13.66 -9.16
C PHE A 104 -5.92 -14.25 -10.56
N GLY A 105 -4.71 -14.69 -10.91
CA GLY A 105 -4.45 -15.17 -12.26
C GLY A 105 -4.95 -16.60 -12.49
N ALA A 106 -5.45 -16.83 -13.70
CA ALA A 106 -5.79 -18.16 -14.16
C ALA A 106 -4.51 -18.92 -14.56
N ARG A 107 -4.50 -20.23 -14.25
CA ARG A 107 -3.47 -21.23 -14.64
C ARG A 107 -2.62 -20.83 -15.86
N GLY A 108 -1.32 -20.65 -15.66
CA GLY A 108 -0.33 -20.59 -16.75
C GLY A 108 0.82 -19.64 -16.46
N ASP A 109 0.51 -18.41 -16.07
CA ASP A 109 1.51 -17.37 -15.85
C ASP A 109 1.77 -17.17 -14.36
N ALA A 110 2.91 -17.67 -13.90
CA ALA A 110 3.40 -17.35 -12.57
C ALA A 110 3.83 -15.88 -12.55
N GLY A 111 2.96 -15.00 -12.06
CA GLY A 111 3.35 -13.63 -11.71
C GLY A 111 4.57 -13.64 -10.77
N PRO A 112 5.38 -12.57 -10.75
CA PRO A 112 6.61 -12.54 -9.97
C PRO A 112 6.32 -12.90 -8.50
N PRO A 113 7.07 -13.84 -7.90
CA PRO A 113 6.84 -14.23 -6.52
C PRO A 113 7.10 -13.03 -5.61
N LEU A 114 6.10 -12.63 -4.82
CA LEU A 114 6.37 -11.70 -3.71
C LEU A 114 7.02 -12.45 -2.58
N ASP A 115 7.99 -11.79 -1.97
CA ASP A 115 8.56 -12.26 -0.73
C ASP A 115 7.47 -12.29 0.38
N PRO A 116 7.42 -13.36 1.19
CA PRO A 116 6.47 -13.50 2.29
C PRO A 116 6.47 -12.33 3.28
N VAL A 117 7.59 -11.64 3.45
CA VAL A 117 7.70 -10.46 4.32
C VAL A 117 6.83 -9.32 3.79
N ILE A 118 6.88 -9.05 2.48
CA ILE A 118 6.09 -7.98 1.87
C ILE A 118 4.61 -8.31 1.94
N LEU A 119 4.25 -9.58 1.73
CA LEU A 119 2.87 -10.04 1.91
C LEU A 119 2.39 -9.87 3.35
N GLY A 120 3.21 -10.24 4.32
CA GLY A 120 2.92 -10.03 5.73
C GLY A 120 2.69 -8.56 6.05
N VAL A 121 3.57 -7.68 5.58
CA VAL A 121 3.43 -6.23 5.79
C VAL A 121 2.20 -5.67 5.07
N GLY A 122 1.94 -6.08 3.84
CA GLY A 122 0.74 -5.70 3.09
C GLY A 122 -0.55 -6.15 3.77
N LEU A 123 -0.57 -7.36 4.32
CA LEU A 123 -1.71 -7.87 5.10
C LEU A 123 -1.90 -7.06 6.39
N ILE A 124 -0.83 -6.78 7.13
CA ILE A 124 -0.89 -5.93 8.34
C ILE A 124 -1.44 -4.55 7.97
N TYR A 125 -0.93 -3.95 6.90
CA TYR A 125 -1.41 -2.66 6.40
C TYR A 125 -2.91 -2.72 6.10
N LEU A 126 -3.37 -3.72 5.35
CA LEU A 126 -4.78 -3.89 5.02
C LEU A 126 -5.66 -4.05 6.26
N LEU A 127 -5.23 -4.85 7.25
CA LEU A 127 -5.95 -5.04 8.51
C LEU A 127 -6.04 -3.74 9.32
N VAL A 128 -4.92 -3.02 9.46
CA VAL A 128 -4.87 -1.73 10.15
C VAL A 128 -5.76 -0.71 9.44
N GLN A 129 -5.71 -0.63 8.11
CA GLN A 129 -6.56 0.30 7.36
C GLN A 129 -8.04 -0.05 7.47
N THR A 130 -8.40 -1.34 7.41
CA THR A 130 -9.78 -1.80 7.59
C THR A 130 -10.31 -1.45 8.99
N TYR A 131 -9.46 -1.60 10.00
CA TYR A 131 -9.76 -1.20 11.37
C TYR A 131 -9.95 0.33 11.48
N LEU A 132 -9.02 1.12 10.96
CA LEU A 132 -9.11 2.58 11.00
C LEU A 132 -10.29 3.12 10.21
N ALA A 133 -10.63 2.53 9.06
CA ALA A 133 -11.80 2.89 8.27
C ALA A 133 -13.10 2.83 9.09
N GLY A 134 -13.22 1.86 10.01
CA GLY A 134 -14.33 1.77 10.96
C GLY A 134 -14.41 2.97 11.91
N GLY A 135 -13.27 3.42 12.41
CA GLY A 135 -13.17 4.57 13.30
C GLY A 135 -13.45 5.88 12.58
N ILE A 136 -12.97 6.00 11.34
CA ILE A 136 -13.26 7.14 10.46
C ILE A 136 -14.77 7.22 10.23
N LEU A 137 -15.41 6.11 9.82
CA LEU A 137 -16.85 6.06 9.60
C LEU A 137 -17.63 6.43 10.87
N SER A 138 -17.20 5.93 12.03
CA SER A 138 -17.81 6.26 13.31
C SER A 138 -17.69 7.75 13.65
N THR A 139 -16.51 8.33 13.41
CA THR A 139 -16.25 9.75 13.68
C THR A 139 -17.08 10.64 12.76
N LEU A 140 -17.17 10.28 11.47
CA LEU A 140 -17.92 11.05 10.47
C LEU A 140 -19.45 10.94 10.65
N ARG A 141 -19.93 9.85 11.26
CA ARG A 141 -21.36 9.68 11.62
C ARG A 141 -21.76 10.41 12.90
N GLY A 142 -20.80 10.76 13.76
CA GLY A 142 -21.07 11.41 15.04
C GLY A 142 -21.65 12.82 14.89
N VAL A 143 -22.62 13.15 15.73
CA VAL A 143 -23.14 14.51 15.89
C VAL A 143 -22.16 15.27 16.77
N GLN A 144 -21.44 16.24 16.19
CA GLN A 144 -20.47 17.18 16.80
C GLN A 144 -18.99 16.80 16.64
N GLY A 145 -18.21 17.75 16.14
CA GLY A 145 -16.80 17.64 15.73
C GLY A 145 -15.78 17.51 16.86
N SER A 146 -16.10 16.77 17.93
CA SER A 146 -15.13 16.35 18.94
C SER A 146 -14.56 14.98 18.56
N TRP A 147 -13.57 14.97 17.66
CA TRP A 147 -12.79 13.75 17.44
C TRP A 147 -11.91 13.49 18.66
N THR A 148 -11.93 12.26 19.16
CA THR A 148 -11.03 11.79 20.22
C THR A 148 -10.41 10.47 19.82
N VAL A 149 -9.17 10.22 20.24
CA VAL A 149 -8.48 8.94 19.97
C VAL A 149 -9.27 7.76 20.54
N ARG A 150 -9.83 7.92 21.75
CA ARG A 150 -10.66 6.89 22.38
C ARG A 150 -11.93 6.59 21.56
N GLY A 151 -12.61 7.63 21.08
CA GLY A 151 -13.78 7.48 20.22
C GLY A 151 -13.43 6.81 18.89
N LEU A 152 -12.28 7.15 18.30
CA LEU A 152 -11.78 6.51 17.08
C LEU A 152 -11.55 5.02 17.29
N LEU A 153 -10.82 4.63 18.34
CA LEU A 153 -10.52 3.23 18.63
C LEU A 153 -11.79 2.44 18.93
N HIS A 154 -12.73 3.02 19.68
CA HIS A 154 -14.01 2.38 19.96
C HIS A 154 -14.83 2.17 18.69
N GLY A 155 -14.93 3.19 17.84
CA GLY A 155 -15.60 3.11 16.54
C GLY A 155 -14.94 2.10 15.60
N SER A 156 -13.61 2.08 15.56
CA SER A 156 -12.83 1.11 14.82
C SER A 156 -13.17 -0.32 15.25
N GLY A 157 -13.12 -0.64 16.55
CA GLY A 157 -13.52 -1.96 17.04
C GLY A 157 -14.97 -2.33 16.72
N PHE A 158 -15.90 -1.39 16.90
CA PHE A 158 -17.33 -1.63 16.66
C PHE A 158 -17.67 -1.95 15.20
N TYR A 159 -17.00 -1.29 14.24
CA TYR A 159 -17.24 -1.49 12.81
C TYR A 159 -16.28 -2.47 12.14
N PHE A 160 -15.15 -2.81 12.77
CA PHE A 160 -14.10 -3.63 12.16
C PHE A 160 -14.62 -4.93 11.57
N GLY A 161 -15.37 -5.73 12.34
CA GLY A 161 -15.87 -7.02 11.86
C GLY A 161 -16.80 -6.89 10.64
N ARG A 162 -17.62 -5.83 10.59
CA ARG A 162 -18.49 -5.57 9.44
C ARG A 162 -17.67 -5.15 8.22
N LEU A 163 -16.74 -4.22 8.39
CA LEU A 163 -15.88 -3.77 7.29
C LEU A 163 -14.94 -4.85 6.79
N LEU A 164 -14.43 -5.71 7.67
CA LEU A 164 -13.61 -6.87 7.31
C LEU A 164 -14.41 -7.84 6.43
N ARG A 165 -15.67 -8.12 6.77
CA ARG A 165 -16.55 -8.95 5.91
C ARG A 165 -16.75 -8.30 4.55
N VAL A 166 -17.01 -6.98 4.50
CA VAL A 166 -17.13 -6.27 3.22
C VAL A 166 -15.84 -6.35 2.41
N ALA A 167 -14.68 -6.15 3.05
CA ALA A 167 -13.38 -6.26 2.40
C ALA A 167 -13.14 -7.67 1.84
N LEU A 168 -13.49 -8.71 2.58
CA LEU A 168 -13.38 -10.10 2.13
C LEU A 168 -14.34 -10.42 0.97
N VAL A 169 -15.59 -9.95 1.04
CA VAL A 169 -16.55 -10.11 -0.06
C VAL A 169 -16.08 -9.36 -1.31
N ALA A 170 -15.53 -8.16 -1.15
CA ALA A 170 -14.95 -7.40 -2.26
C ALA A 170 -13.73 -8.12 -2.86
N LEU A 171 -12.85 -8.67 -2.02
CA LEU A 171 -11.70 -9.46 -2.44
C LEU A 171 -12.13 -10.73 -3.20
N PHE A 172 -13.15 -11.42 -2.71
CA PHE A 172 -13.72 -12.59 -3.37
C PHE A 172 -14.41 -12.22 -4.70
N GLY A 173 -15.12 -11.09 -4.74
CA GLY A 173 -15.72 -10.57 -5.97
C GLY A 173 -14.65 -10.26 -7.02
N ALA A 174 -13.58 -9.56 -6.63
CA ALA A 174 -12.44 -9.30 -7.50
C ALA A 174 -11.81 -10.61 -7.99
N TRP A 175 -11.64 -11.59 -7.10
CA TRP A 175 -11.17 -12.92 -7.48
C TRP A 175 -12.05 -13.61 -8.51
N LEU A 176 -13.36 -13.57 -8.34
CA LEU A 176 -14.31 -14.16 -9.27
C LEU A 176 -14.23 -13.49 -10.64
N VAL A 177 -14.18 -12.15 -10.68
CA VAL A 177 -14.03 -11.38 -11.92
C VAL A 177 -12.78 -11.82 -12.69
N PHE A 178 -11.60 -11.81 -12.04
CA PHE A 178 -10.37 -12.26 -12.70
C PHE A 178 -10.37 -13.73 -13.09
N ARG A 179 -11.09 -14.58 -12.33
CA ARG A 179 -11.22 -16.01 -12.66
C ARG A 179 -12.08 -16.25 -13.89
N VAL A 180 -13.11 -15.43 -14.10
CA VAL A 180 -14.07 -15.56 -15.20
C VAL A 180 -13.60 -14.82 -16.46
N ASP A 181 -13.04 -13.61 -16.31
CA ASP A 181 -12.56 -12.74 -17.40
C ASP A 181 -11.13 -13.05 -17.86
N ALA A 182 -10.56 -14.16 -17.35
CA ALA A 182 -9.31 -14.74 -17.82
C ALA A 182 -9.17 -14.95 -19.35
N PRO A 183 -10.22 -15.13 -20.21
CA PRO A 183 -10.02 -15.29 -21.65
C PRO A 183 -9.71 -13.97 -22.42
N LEU A 184 -9.63 -12.81 -21.75
CA LEU A 184 -9.29 -11.53 -22.39
C LEU A 184 -7.84 -11.07 -22.16
N ALA A 185 -7.01 -11.88 -21.51
CA ALA A 185 -5.59 -11.64 -21.28
C ALA A 185 -4.70 -12.51 -22.16
#